data_AF-A0A7K3UMX8-F1
#
_entry.id   AF-A0A7K3UMX8-F1
#
_cell.length_a   1.000
_cell.length_b   1.000
_cell.length_c   1.000
_cell.angle_alpha   90.00
_cell.angle_beta   90.00
_cell.angle_gamma   90.00
#
_symmetry.space_group_name_H-M   'P 1'
#
loop_
_entity.id
_entity.type
_entity.pdbx_description
1 polymer ?
#
loop_
_entity_poly.entity_id
_entity_poly.type
_entity_poly.pdbx_seq_one_letter_code
_entity_poly.pdbx_strand_id
1 'polypeptide(L)'
;PRSARDLAQVAASLHGRLPDAKLVLVGTSRGTISTAYVGRALPDVWDAVVHTSTLSSPARGRATPLIGFDYGSIRPRQLFVHHADDGCFLCSYEALRRIAESGQYALITVHGGDVRGKPCEASSHHGFYG
;
A
#
# COMPACT_ATOMS: atom_id res chain seq x y z
N PRO A 1 13.32 1.65 -8.87
CA PRO A 1 13.71 0.71 -7.78
C PRO A 1 14.00 -0.67 -8.38
N ARG A 2 14.81 -1.53 -7.72
CA ARG A 2 15.10 -2.89 -8.24
C ARG A 2 13.82 -3.70 -8.47
N SER A 3 12.89 -3.63 -7.52
CA SER A 3 11.56 -4.25 -7.59
C SER A 3 10.73 -3.83 -8.81
N ALA A 4 10.97 -2.66 -9.42
CA ALA A 4 10.26 -2.27 -10.64
C ALA A 4 10.67 -3.13 -11.84
N ARG A 5 11.94 -3.54 -11.94
CA ARG A 5 12.38 -4.42 -13.05
C ARG A 5 11.73 -5.80 -12.94
N ASP A 6 11.73 -6.36 -11.73
CA ASP A 6 11.14 -7.68 -11.49
C ASP A 6 9.63 -7.66 -11.75
N LEU A 7 8.92 -6.63 -11.24
CA LEU A 7 7.48 -6.49 -11.44
C LEU A 7 7.09 -6.16 -12.89
N ALA A 8 7.93 -5.45 -13.65
CA ALA A 8 7.70 -5.24 -15.08
C ALA A 8 7.74 -6.56 -15.87
N GLN A 9 8.66 -7.46 -15.53
CA GLN A 9 8.73 -8.78 -16.17
C GLN A 9 7.53 -9.67 -15.81
N VAL A 10 7.09 -9.63 -14.55
CA VAL A 10 5.87 -10.33 -14.11
C VAL A 10 4.66 -9.79 -14.85
N ALA A 11 4.50 -8.46 -14.93
CA ALA A 11 3.39 -7.85 -15.64
C ALA A 11 3.40 -8.20 -17.14
N ALA A 12 4.55 -8.14 -17.81
CA ALA A 12 4.67 -8.54 -19.21
C ALA A 12 4.29 -10.01 -19.44
N SER A 13 4.72 -10.91 -18.55
CA SER A 13 4.35 -12.33 -18.60
C SER A 13 2.85 -12.55 -18.40
N LEU A 14 2.24 -11.81 -17.46
CA LEU A 14 0.79 -11.86 -17.24
C LEU A 14 0.02 -11.34 -18.45
N HIS A 15 0.45 -10.22 -19.03
CA HIS A 15 -0.21 -9.61 -20.18
C HIS A 15 -0.11 -10.50 -21.44
N GLY A 16 1.03 -11.18 -21.63
CA GLY A 16 1.18 -12.17 -22.71
C GLY A 16 0.26 -13.39 -22.57
N ARG A 17 -0.13 -13.75 -21.34
CA ARG A 17 -1.05 -14.88 -21.06
C ARG A 17 -2.50 -14.46 -20.97
N LEU A 18 -2.76 -13.22 -20.56
CA LEU A 18 -4.07 -12.66 -20.24
C LEU A 18 -4.13 -11.21 -20.75
N PRO A 19 -4.28 -10.99 -22.07
CA PRO A 19 -4.15 -9.66 -22.67
C PRO A 19 -5.21 -8.65 -22.20
N ASP A 20 -6.42 -9.13 -21.87
CA ASP A 20 -7.52 -8.27 -21.41
C ASP A 20 -7.57 -8.11 -19.88
N ALA A 21 -6.67 -8.77 -19.14
CA ALA A 21 -6.69 -8.74 -17.69
C ALA A 21 -6.28 -7.37 -17.15
N LYS A 22 -7.04 -6.91 -16.16
CA LYS A 22 -6.72 -5.74 -15.36
C LYS A 22 -5.66 -6.08 -14.32
N LEU A 23 -4.61 -5.28 -14.23
CA LEU A 23 -3.50 -5.49 -13.30
C LEU A 23 -3.58 -4.49 -12.15
N VAL A 24 -3.70 -5.01 -10.93
CA VAL A 24 -3.75 -4.21 -9.71
C VAL A 24 -2.52 -4.52 -8.86
N LEU A 25 -1.75 -3.49 -8.51
CA LEU A 25 -0.58 -3.61 -7.66
C LEU A 25 -0.96 -3.44 -6.20
N VAL A 26 -0.85 -4.50 -5.40
CA VAL A 26 -1.25 -4.51 -3.97
C VAL A 26 -0.04 -4.72 -3.07
N GLY A 27 0.02 -3.99 -1.96
CA GLY A 27 1.06 -4.21 -0.95
C GLY A 27 0.60 -3.83 0.45
N THR A 28 1.08 -4.60 1.42
CA THR A 28 0.75 -4.46 2.85
C THR A 28 1.97 -4.04 3.65
N SER A 29 1.81 -3.12 4.62
CA SER A 29 2.89 -2.74 5.53
C SER A 29 4.11 -2.30 4.74
N ARG A 30 5.31 -2.83 5.00
CA ARG A 30 6.53 -2.49 4.23
C ARG A 30 6.38 -2.68 2.71
N GLY A 31 5.47 -3.55 2.27
CA GLY A 31 5.10 -3.70 0.87
C GLY A 31 4.56 -2.42 0.24
N THR A 32 3.98 -1.50 1.03
CA THR A 32 3.49 -0.22 0.52
C THR A 32 4.60 0.64 -0.07
N ILE A 33 5.84 0.50 0.41
CA ILE A 33 7.02 1.16 -0.17
C ILE A 33 7.18 0.69 -1.62
N SER A 34 7.13 -0.61 -1.86
CA SER A 34 7.21 -1.16 -3.21
C SER A 34 6.06 -0.65 -4.07
N THR A 35 4.81 -0.69 -3.59
CA THR A 35 3.67 -0.24 -4.39
C THR A 35 3.72 1.25 -4.71
N ALA A 36 4.19 2.10 -3.80
CA ALA A 36 4.30 3.54 -4.03
C ALA A 36 5.37 3.84 -5.10
N TYR A 37 6.58 3.31 -4.92
CA TYR A 37 7.67 3.60 -5.83
C TYR A 37 7.56 2.87 -7.18
N VAL A 38 6.96 1.68 -7.22
CA VAL A 38 6.74 0.93 -8.47
C VAL A 38 5.51 1.44 -9.22
N GLY A 39 4.43 1.77 -8.51
CA GLY A 39 3.25 2.42 -9.09
C GLY A 39 3.62 3.72 -9.80
N ARG A 40 4.54 4.49 -9.22
CA ARG A 40 5.12 5.70 -9.85
C ARG A 40 6.03 5.38 -11.04
N ALA A 41 6.87 4.35 -10.92
CA ALA A 41 7.89 4.05 -11.93
C ALA A 41 7.33 3.37 -13.19
N LEU A 42 6.18 2.71 -13.08
CA LEU A 42 5.54 1.96 -14.16
C LEU A 42 4.08 2.43 -14.35
N PRO A 43 3.87 3.70 -14.73
CA PRO A 43 2.54 4.32 -14.69
C PRO A 43 1.54 3.71 -15.68
N ASP A 44 2.01 3.07 -16.74
CA ASP A 44 1.17 2.51 -17.81
C ASP A 44 0.96 1.00 -17.67
N VAL A 45 1.49 0.38 -16.60
CA VAL A 45 1.42 -1.06 -16.35
C VAL A 45 0.22 -1.44 -15.48
N TRP A 46 -0.20 -0.54 -14.58
CA TRP A 46 -1.18 -0.84 -13.54
C TRP A 46 -2.48 -0.09 -13.81
N ASP A 47 -3.61 -0.78 -13.72
CA ASP A 47 -4.93 -0.13 -13.73
C ASP A 47 -5.24 0.53 -12.38
N ALA A 48 -4.71 -0.03 -11.29
CA ALA A 48 -4.80 0.55 -9.95
C ALA A 48 -3.65 0.13 -9.04
N VAL A 49 -3.42 0.92 -7.98
CA VAL A 49 -2.47 0.64 -6.91
C VAL A 49 -3.21 0.65 -5.58
N VAL A 50 -3.05 -0.39 -4.79
CA VAL A 50 -3.69 -0.57 -3.48
C VAL A 50 -2.64 -0.64 -2.39
N HIS A 51 -2.76 0.25 -1.41
CA HIS A 51 -1.88 0.34 -0.25
C HIS A 51 -2.65 -0.09 1.00
N THR A 52 -2.22 -1.18 1.63
CA THR A 52 -2.87 -1.67 2.85
C THR A 52 -1.94 -1.54 4.05
N SER A 53 -2.47 -1.13 5.20
CA SER A 53 -1.69 -0.93 6.44
C SER A 53 -0.42 -0.11 6.19
N THR A 54 -0.61 1.07 5.59
CA THR A 54 0.47 1.87 4.96
C THR A 54 1.45 2.41 5.99
N LEU A 55 2.76 2.46 5.66
CA LEU A 55 3.80 3.12 6.47
C LEU A 55 3.66 4.66 6.49
N SER A 56 2.56 5.13 7.07
CA SER A 56 2.14 6.52 7.18
C SER A 56 2.81 7.30 8.31
N SER A 57 3.67 6.65 9.12
CA SER A 57 4.42 7.29 10.22
C SER A 57 5.92 7.43 9.89
N PRO A 58 6.63 8.38 10.54
CA PRO A 58 8.08 8.46 10.47
C PRO A 58 8.76 7.15 10.91
N ALA A 59 9.75 6.69 10.14
CA ALA A 59 10.38 5.39 10.33
C ALA A 59 11.92 5.50 10.47
N ARG A 60 12.41 6.33 11.41
CA ARG A 60 13.86 6.61 11.60
C ARG A 60 14.69 5.32 11.62
N GLY A 61 15.44 5.06 10.54
CA GLY A 61 16.33 3.91 10.38
C GLY A 61 15.65 2.53 10.23
N ARG A 62 14.32 2.45 10.21
CA ARG A 62 13.58 1.17 10.17
C ARG A 62 12.99 0.84 8.80
N ALA A 63 12.64 1.86 8.04
CA ALA A 63 12.07 1.75 6.70
C ALA A 63 12.10 3.10 5.99
N THR A 64 11.90 3.12 4.68
CA THR A 64 11.53 4.36 3.97
C THR A 64 10.11 4.74 4.39
N PRO A 65 9.92 5.83 5.14
CA PRO A 65 8.57 6.28 5.49
C PRO A 65 7.85 6.79 4.24
N LEU A 66 6.54 6.60 4.18
CA LEU A 66 5.70 7.16 3.11
C LEU A 66 4.97 8.43 3.53
N ILE A 67 5.12 8.86 4.78
CA ILE A 67 4.75 10.23 5.16
C ILE A 67 5.57 11.24 4.34
N GLY A 68 4.88 12.17 3.69
CA GLY A 68 5.49 13.15 2.79
C GLY A 68 5.84 12.60 1.40
N PHE A 69 5.50 11.35 1.09
CA PHE A 69 5.59 10.84 -0.28
C PHE A 69 4.59 11.56 -1.19
N ASP A 70 5.02 11.95 -2.38
CA ASP A 70 4.15 12.53 -3.40
C ASP A 70 3.34 11.42 -4.11
N TYR A 71 2.20 11.07 -3.52
CA TYR A 71 1.25 10.13 -4.11
C TYR A 71 0.64 10.63 -5.42
N GLY A 72 0.64 11.95 -5.68
CA GLY A 72 0.10 12.53 -6.92
C GLY A 72 0.94 12.17 -8.15
N SER A 73 2.19 11.78 -7.94
CA SER A 73 3.08 11.27 -9.00
C SER A 73 2.74 9.86 -9.49
N ILE A 74 1.83 9.12 -8.82
CA ILE A 74 1.34 7.81 -9.25
C ILE A 74 0.12 8.03 -10.17
N ARG A 75 0.28 7.80 -11.48
CA ARG A 75 -0.81 7.97 -12.46
C ARG A 75 -1.98 6.98 -12.29
N PRO A 76 -1.75 5.68 -12.02
CA PRO A 76 -2.83 4.74 -11.78
C PRO A 76 -3.74 5.18 -10.63
N ARG A 77 -5.01 4.76 -10.65
CA ARG A 77 -5.95 5.04 -9.56
C ARG A 77 -5.46 4.40 -8.26
N GLN A 78 -5.57 5.12 -7.16
CA GLN A 78 -5.06 4.68 -5.86
C GLN A 78 -6.20 4.38 -4.89
N LEU A 79 -6.01 3.34 -4.08
CA LEU A 79 -6.88 2.98 -2.96
C LEU A 79 -6.05 2.71 -1.72
N PHE A 80 -6.42 3.34 -0.62
CA PHE A 80 -5.93 3.01 0.70
C PHE A 80 -6.91 2.09 1.42
N VAL A 81 -6.37 1.09 2.13
CA VAL A 81 -7.15 0.23 3.03
C VAL A 81 -6.42 0.18 4.36
N HIS A 82 -7.10 0.48 5.46
CA HIS A 82 -6.43 0.55 6.75
C HIS A 82 -7.40 0.23 7.88
N HIS A 83 -6.91 -0.50 8.87
CA HIS A 83 -7.72 -0.79 10.05
C HIS A 83 -7.76 0.42 10.98
N ALA A 84 -8.95 0.79 11.48
CA ALA A 84 -9.11 1.93 12.38
C ALA A 84 -8.21 1.80 13.63
N ASP A 85 -8.11 0.57 14.14
CA ASP A 85 -7.32 0.20 15.32
C ASP A 85 -5.94 -0.41 15.00
N ASP A 86 -5.34 -0.09 13.84
CA ASP A 86 -3.96 -0.52 13.53
C ASP A 86 -2.97 0.08 14.55
N GLY A 87 -2.57 -0.74 15.53
CA GLY A 87 -1.64 -0.35 16.59
C GLY A 87 -0.17 -0.37 16.17
N CYS A 88 0.15 -0.65 14.90
CA CYS A 88 1.54 -0.64 14.46
C CYS A 88 2.10 0.77 14.48
N PHE A 89 3.19 0.98 15.23
CA PHE A 89 3.81 2.31 15.42
C PHE A 89 4.32 2.95 14.11
N LEU A 90 4.48 2.17 13.03
CA LEU A 90 4.86 2.67 11.70
C LEU A 90 3.68 3.01 10.78
N CYS A 91 2.47 2.57 11.12
CA CYS A 91 1.31 2.53 10.23
C CYS A 91 0.10 3.19 10.88
N SER A 92 0.25 4.46 11.28
CA SER A 92 -0.83 5.19 11.95
C SER A 92 -2.05 5.38 11.03
N TYR A 93 -3.21 4.90 11.49
CA TYR A 93 -4.48 5.14 10.81
C TYR A 93 -4.76 6.64 10.64
N GLU A 94 -4.63 7.43 11.71
CA GLU A 94 -4.88 8.88 11.66
C GLU A 94 -3.95 9.63 10.69
N ALA A 95 -2.67 9.22 10.61
CA ALA A 95 -1.77 9.79 9.62
C ALA A 95 -2.19 9.45 8.20
N LEU A 96 -2.61 8.20 7.96
CA LEU A 96 -3.07 7.78 6.63
C LEU A 96 -4.38 8.45 6.23
N ARG A 97 -5.34 8.56 7.16
CA ARG A 97 -6.62 9.25 6.95
C ARG A 97 -6.38 10.67 6.45
N ARG A 98 -5.46 11.42 7.09
CA ARG A 98 -5.07 12.77 6.64
C ARG A 98 -4.43 12.78 5.24
N ILE A 99 -3.55 11.81 4.94
CA ILE A 99 -2.96 11.68 3.60
C ILE A 99 -4.07 11.48 2.57
N ALA A 100 -4.99 10.53 2.81
CA ALA A 100 -6.10 10.22 1.92
C ALA A 100 -7.02 11.43 1.72
N GLU A 101 -7.42 12.11 2.79
CA GLU A 101 -8.25 13.31 2.74
C GLU A 101 -7.59 14.46 1.96
N SER A 102 -6.32 14.77 2.27
CA SER A 102 -5.58 15.85 1.61
C SER A 102 -5.35 15.62 0.12
N GLY A 103 -5.14 14.37 -0.28
CA GLY A 103 -4.91 13.97 -1.67
C GLY A 103 -6.16 13.52 -2.40
N GLN A 104 -7.34 13.57 -1.74
CA GLN A 104 -8.62 13.10 -2.26
C GLN A 104 -8.58 11.66 -2.77
N TYR A 105 -7.82 10.80 -2.08
CA TYR A 105 -7.70 9.38 -2.41
C TYR A 105 -8.82 8.58 -1.73
N ALA A 106 -9.26 7.51 -2.38
CA ALA A 106 -10.20 6.58 -1.76
C ALA A 106 -9.55 5.89 -0.55
N LEU A 107 -10.29 5.83 0.57
CA LEU A 107 -9.89 5.13 1.78
C LEU A 107 -11.03 4.18 2.21
N ILE A 108 -10.70 2.91 2.37
CA ILE A 108 -11.54 1.95 3.08
C ILE A 108 -10.99 1.82 4.49
N THR A 109 -11.82 2.20 5.46
CA THR A 109 -11.56 1.95 6.88
C THR A 109 -12.16 0.61 7.27
N VAL A 110 -11.32 -0.26 7.82
CA VAL A 110 -11.74 -1.57 8.34
C VAL A 110 -11.94 -1.47 9.85
N HIS A 111 -12.99 -2.14 10.34
CA HIS A 111 -13.35 -2.26 11.74
C HIS A 111 -13.62 -3.73 12.09
N GLY A 112 -13.45 -4.10 13.36
CA GLY A 112 -13.70 -5.47 13.84
C GLY A 112 -12.44 -6.34 13.82
N GLY A 113 -12.61 -7.64 13.60
CA GLY A 113 -11.53 -8.63 13.66
C GLY A 113 -11.11 -9.02 15.08
N ASP A 114 -10.05 -9.82 15.17
CA ASP A 114 -9.47 -10.38 16.39
C ASP A 114 -7.97 -9.96 16.50
N VAL A 115 -7.39 -10.06 17.69
CA VAL A 115 -5.99 -9.74 17.94
C VAL A 115 -5.35 -10.86 18.74
N ARG A 116 -4.40 -11.56 18.11
CA ARG A 116 -3.59 -12.62 18.76
C ARG A 116 -2.11 -12.33 18.77
N GLY A 117 -1.65 -11.46 17.88
CA GLY A 117 -0.25 -11.05 17.72
C GLY A 117 0.03 -9.66 18.26
N LYS A 118 1.30 -9.27 18.21
CA LYS A 118 1.72 -7.90 18.54
C LYS A 118 1.18 -6.90 17.52
N PRO A 119 1.13 -5.60 17.85
CA PRO A 119 0.48 -4.61 17.00
C PRO A 119 0.97 -4.56 15.54
N CYS A 120 2.25 -4.79 15.24
CA CYS A 120 2.78 -4.82 13.86
C CYS A 120 2.82 -6.20 13.20
N GLU A 121 2.26 -7.24 13.81
CA GLU A 121 2.29 -8.60 13.28
C GLU A 121 1.05 -8.91 12.43
N ALA A 122 1.13 -9.99 11.64
CA ALA A 122 0.03 -10.38 10.75
C ALA A 122 -1.23 -10.82 11.52
N SER A 123 -1.08 -11.36 12.74
CA SER A 123 -2.20 -11.83 13.56
C SER A 123 -2.80 -10.73 14.45
N SER A 124 -2.80 -9.48 14.00
CA SER A 124 -3.40 -8.32 14.66
C SER A 124 -4.23 -7.52 13.66
N HIS A 125 -4.83 -6.40 14.10
CA HIS A 125 -5.49 -5.43 13.21
C HIS A 125 -4.58 -4.94 12.07
N HIS A 126 -3.26 -4.89 12.26
CA HIS A 126 -2.31 -4.52 11.21
C HIS A 126 -2.34 -5.48 10.02
N GLY A 127 -2.52 -6.77 10.29
CA GLY A 127 -2.68 -7.81 9.27
C GLY A 127 -4.13 -8.13 8.93
N PHE A 128 -5.10 -7.36 9.44
CA PHE A 128 -6.54 -7.61 9.28
C PHE A 128 -6.95 -9.02 9.74
N TYR A 129 -6.44 -9.45 10.90
CA TYR A 129 -6.77 -10.77 11.44
C TYR A 129 -8.22 -10.81 11.94
N GLY A 130 -9.00 -11.80 11.50
CA GLY A 130 -10.37 -12.07 11.97
C GLY A 130 -11.46 -11.54 11.05
#